data_AF-A0AAJ2B2V3-F1
#
_entry.id   AF-A0AAJ2B2V3-F1
#
_cell.length_a   1.000
_cell.length_b   1.000
_cell.length_c   1.000
_cell.angle_alpha   90.00
_cell.angle_beta   90.00
_cell.angle_gamma   90.00
#
_symmetry.space_group_name_H-M   'P 1'
#
loop_
_entity.id
_entity.type
_entity.pdbx_description
1 polymer ?
#
loop_
_entity_poly.entity_id
_entity_poly.type
_entity_poly.pdbx_seq_one_letter_code
_entity_poly.pdbx_strand_id
1 'polypeptide(L)'
;MTHYEHDFLLPYDMKNLLSKQDCAALPRSHRYAVHLAQALLDHVSGTCKEVIHIESVLDMTPNYGLTTMAVLRAVLVLRSSRMIGMSMHYGKLKLIILNPALFSAATWIRDIAAQLCVA
;
A
#
# COMPACT_ATOMS: atom_id res chain seq x y z
N MET A 1 20.23 -29.58 1.52
CA MET A 1 20.39 -28.26 2.16
C MET A 1 19.48 -27.29 1.42
N THR A 2 18.30 -27.03 1.98
CA THR A 2 17.27 -26.18 1.37
C THR A 2 17.67 -24.72 1.54
N HIS A 3 18.16 -24.08 0.47
CA HIS A 3 18.37 -22.64 0.45
C HIS A 3 17.00 -21.97 0.40
N TYR A 4 16.71 -21.15 1.41
CA TYR A 4 15.51 -20.34 1.52
C TYR A 4 15.51 -19.25 0.42
N GLU A 5 14.76 -19.48 -0.66
CA GLU A 5 14.28 -18.39 -1.52
C GLU A 5 13.16 -17.67 -0.76
N HIS A 6 13.53 -16.75 0.13
CA HIS A 6 12.58 -15.83 0.75
C HIS A 6 12.30 -14.64 -0.16
N ASP A 7 11.70 -14.94 -1.31
CA ASP A 7 10.78 -14.01 -1.94
C ASP A 7 9.53 -13.94 -1.06
N PHE A 8 9.62 -13.29 0.10
CA PHE A 8 8.45 -12.80 0.84
C PHE A 8 7.84 -11.62 0.06
N LEU A 9 7.39 -11.92 -1.15
CA LEU A 9 6.47 -11.07 -1.88
C LEU A 9 5.19 -11.04 -1.06
N LEU A 10 4.86 -9.85 -0.54
CA LEU A 10 3.52 -9.60 -0.02
C LEU A 10 2.52 -10.13 -1.07
N PRO A 11 1.51 -10.91 -0.67
CA PRO A 11 0.60 -11.52 -1.63
C PRO A 11 0.07 -10.43 -2.56
N TYR A 12 0.22 -10.66 -3.85
CA TYR A 12 -0.12 -9.71 -4.92
C TYR A 12 -1.62 -9.35 -4.97
N ASP A 13 -2.43 -9.99 -4.14
CA ASP A 13 -3.85 -9.71 -4.00
C ASP A 13 -4.15 -9.14 -2.60
N MET A 14 -4.17 -7.81 -2.51
CA MET A 14 -4.52 -7.09 -1.28
C MET A 14 -6.02 -7.09 -0.96
N LYS A 15 -6.85 -7.73 -1.79
CA LYS A 15 -8.30 -7.81 -1.53
C LYS A 15 -8.64 -8.46 -0.19
N ASN A 16 -7.73 -9.29 0.33
CA ASN A 16 -7.78 -9.80 1.70
C ASN A 16 -6.47 -9.42 2.40
N LEU A 17 -6.42 -8.22 3.00
CA LEU A 17 -5.33 -7.91 3.92
C LEU A 17 -5.27 -9.00 4.99
N LEU A 18 -4.06 -9.55 5.15
CA LEU A 18 -3.74 -10.71 5.98
C LEU A 18 -4.51 -10.68 7.31
N SER A 19 -5.04 -11.82 7.74
CA SER A 19 -5.69 -11.91 9.05
C SER A 19 -4.73 -11.45 10.15
N LYS A 20 -5.25 -11.01 11.30
CA LYS A 20 -4.40 -10.58 12.42
C LYS A 20 -3.35 -11.64 12.82
N GLN A 21 -3.70 -12.92 12.68
CA GLN A 21 -2.80 -14.04 12.96
C GLN A 21 -1.70 -14.17 11.91
N ASP A 22 -2.02 -14.04 10.62
CA ASP A 22 -1.05 -14.10 9.53
C ASP A 22 -0.08 -12.92 9.56
N CYS A 23 -0.58 -11.72 9.89
CA CYS A 23 0.26 -10.54 10.07
C CYS A 23 1.21 -10.70 11.26
N ALA A 24 0.78 -11.37 12.34
CA ALA A 24 1.64 -11.64 13.50
C ALA A 24 2.79 -12.62 13.20
N ALA A 25 2.70 -13.43 12.15
CA ALA A 25 3.80 -14.29 11.70
C ALA A 25 4.87 -13.55 10.90
N LEU A 26 4.57 -12.35 10.36
CA LEU A 26 5.50 -11.60 9.53
C LEU A 26 6.61 -10.92 10.35
N PRO A 27 7.78 -10.67 9.73
CA PRO A 27 8.78 -9.77 10.29
C PRO A 27 8.17 -8.39 10.58
N ARG A 28 8.63 -7.72 11.64
CA ARG A 28 8.09 -6.43 12.09
C ARG A 28 8.04 -5.37 10.97
N SER A 29 9.03 -5.35 10.08
CA SER A 29 9.06 -4.46 8.91
C SER A 29 7.94 -4.72 7.90
N HIS A 30 7.56 -5.98 7.71
CA HIS A 30 6.51 -6.39 6.79
C HIS A 30 5.12 -6.14 7.39
N ARG A 31 4.96 -6.25 8.72
CA ARG A 31 3.74 -5.81 9.40
C ARG A 31 3.48 -4.33 9.15
N TYR A 32 4.51 -3.51 9.28
CA TYR A 32 4.40 -2.08 8.98
C TYR A 32 4.03 -1.82 7.51
N ALA A 33 4.57 -2.62 6.59
CA ALA A 33 4.19 -2.55 5.17
C ALA A 33 2.70 -2.89 4.95
N VAL A 34 2.19 -3.93 5.62
CA VAL A 34 0.77 -4.32 5.56
C VAL A 34 -0.14 -3.20 6.12
N HIS A 35 0.19 -2.65 7.29
CA HIS A 35 -0.57 -1.54 7.87
C HIS A 35 -0.53 -0.28 7.00
N LEU A 36 0.63 0.01 6.39
CA LEU A 36 0.75 1.13 5.47
C LEU A 36 -0.07 0.89 4.20
N ALA A 37 -0.07 -0.33 3.65
CA ALA A 37 -0.87 -0.69 2.49
C ALA A 37 -2.37 -0.51 2.76
N GLN A 38 -2.86 -0.92 3.93
CA GLN A 38 -4.24 -0.65 4.36
C GLN A 38 -4.53 0.86 4.39
N ALA A 39 -3.66 1.66 5.01
CA ALA A 39 -3.86 3.10 5.11
C ALA A 39 -3.95 3.77 3.73
N LEU A 40 -3.12 3.33 2.79
CA LEU A 40 -3.13 3.83 1.41
C LEU A 40 -4.40 3.40 0.66
N LEU A 41 -4.87 2.16 0.86
CA LEU A 41 -6.14 1.67 0.30
C LEU A 41 -7.35 2.46 0.81
N ASP A 42 -7.42 2.72 2.11
CA ASP A 42 -8.51 3.47 2.72
C ASP A 42 -8.51 4.91 2.21
N HIS A 43 -7.33 5.51 2.05
CA HIS A 43 -7.19 6.84 1.43
C HIS A 43 -7.69 6.87 -0.01
N VAL A 44 -7.28 5.91 -0.85
CA VAL A 44 -7.75 5.83 -2.25
C VAL A 44 -9.26 5.60 -2.29
N SER A 45 -9.79 4.72 -1.44
CA SER A 45 -11.22 4.43 -1.41
C SER A 45 -12.03 5.67 -1.00
N GLY A 46 -11.52 6.49 -0.10
CA GLY A 46 -12.17 7.73 0.33
C GLY A 46 -11.99 8.92 -0.61
N THR A 47 -10.94 8.96 -1.43
CA THR A 47 -10.57 10.15 -2.24
C THR A 47 -10.50 9.91 -3.74
N CYS A 48 -10.48 8.66 -4.18
CA CYS A 48 -10.19 8.21 -5.54
C CYS A 48 -8.82 8.69 -6.08
N LYS A 49 -7.87 9.03 -5.21
CA LYS A 49 -6.53 9.53 -5.61
C LYS A 49 -5.44 8.50 -5.39
N GLU A 50 -4.91 7.95 -6.49
CA GLU A 50 -3.83 6.95 -6.48
C GLU A 50 -2.42 7.54 -6.28
N VAL A 51 -2.29 8.87 -6.44
CA VAL A 51 -1.05 9.62 -6.20
C VAL A 51 -1.20 10.42 -4.92
N ILE A 52 -0.35 10.14 -3.93
CA ILE A 52 -0.48 10.64 -2.56
C ILE A 52 0.81 11.33 -2.13
N HIS A 53 0.70 12.51 -1.53
CA HIS A 53 1.84 13.20 -0.93
C HIS A 53 2.31 12.47 0.33
N ILE A 54 3.64 12.35 0.50
CA ILE A 54 4.20 11.70 1.69
C ILE A 54 3.76 12.37 3.00
N GLU A 55 3.52 13.68 2.98
CA GLU A 55 2.99 14.44 4.13
C GLU A 55 1.61 13.91 4.52
N SER A 56 0.68 13.77 3.56
CA SER A 56 -0.64 13.19 3.81
C SER A 56 -0.56 11.74 4.32
N VAL A 57 0.43 10.97 3.84
CA VAL A 57 0.68 9.61 4.35
C VAL A 57 1.14 9.67 5.82
N LEU A 58 2.06 10.55 6.16
CA LEU A 58 2.53 10.73 7.52
C LEU A 58 1.44 11.25 8.47
N ASP A 59 0.49 12.04 7.97
CA ASP A 59 -0.62 12.55 8.77
C ASP A 59 -1.65 11.45 9.10
N MET A 60 -1.91 10.51 8.18
CA MET A 60 -2.92 9.47 8.39
C MET A 60 -2.40 8.19 9.06
N THR A 61 -1.11 7.89 8.90
CA THR A 61 -0.48 6.64 9.38
C THR A 61 -0.43 6.45 10.91
N PRO A 62 -0.46 7.47 11.77
CA PRO A 62 -0.61 7.30 13.21
C PRO A 62 -1.89 6.56 13.61
N ASN A 63 -2.98 6.71 12.85
CA ASN A 63 -4.24 5.98 13.08
C ASN A 63 -4.10 4.47 12.87
N TYR A 64 -3.03 4.05 12.19
CA TYR A 64 -2.67 2.65 11.93
C TYR A 64 -1.52 2.19 12.84
N GLY A 65 -1.18 2.96 13.88
CA GLY A 65 -0.12 2.62 14.84
C GLY A 65 1.30 2.72 14.26
N LEU A 66 1.48 3.48 13.18
CA LEU A 66 2.77 3.63 12.51
C LEU A 66 3.45 4.93 12.91
N THR A 67 4.73 4.83 13.26
CA THR A 67 5.61 5.99 13.41
C THR A 67 6.18 6.41 12.06
N THR A 68 6.67 7.65 11.93
CA THR A 68 7.36 8.13 10.72
C THR A 68 8.45 7.16 10.22
N MET A 69 9.25 6.61 11.14
CA MET A 69 10.30 5.66 10.79
C MET A 69 9.75 4.30 10.33
N ALA A 70 8.64 3.85 10.91
CA ALA A 70 7.94 2.65 10.46
C ALA A 70 7.37 2.85 9.05
N VAL A 71 6.82 4.03 8.76
CA VAL A 71 6.34 4.41 7.42
C VAL A 71 7.47 4.36 6.40
N LEU A 72 8.60 5.01 6.67
CA LEU A 72 9.73 5.01 5.73
C LEU A 72 10.24 3.58 5.42
N ARG A 73 10.32 2.71 6.43
CA ARG A 73 10.68 1.30 6.24
C ARG A 73 9.62 0.54 5.45
N ALA A 74 8.35 0.76 5.76
CA ALA A 74 7.22 0.16 5.06
C ALA A 74 7.18 0.58 3.59
N VAL A 75 7.45 1.86 3.27
CA VAL A 75 7.56 2.38 1.91
C VAL A 75 8.64 1.63 1.12
N LEU A 76 9.80 1.37 1.72
CA LEU A 76 10.86 0.59 1.06
C LEU A 76 10.39 -0.83 0.73
N VAL A 77 9.72 -1.50 1.67
CA VAL A 77 9.17 -2.86 1.48
C VAL A 77 8.11 -2.87 0.38
N LEU A 78 7.14 -1.96 0.43
CA LEU A 78 6.10 -1.86 -0.61
C LEU A 78 6.69 -1.54 -1.99
N ARG A 79 7.74 -0.71 -2.04
CA ARG A 79 8.44 -0.41 -3.28
C ARG A 79 9.16 -1.63 -3.86
N SER A 80 9.86 -2.40 -3.02
CA SER A 80 10.55 -3.62 -3.45
C SER A 80 9.57 -4.69 -3.93
N SER A 81 8.39 -4.76 -3.31
CA SER A 81 7.30 -5.64 -3.74
C SER A 81 6.50 -5.11 -4.94
N ARG A 82 6.92 -3.99 -5.55
CA ARG A 82 6.28 -3.35 -6.72
C ARG A 82 4.82 -2.93 -6.48
N MET A 83 4.45 -2.74 -5.23
CA MET A 83 3.12 -2.30 -4.80
C MET A 83 2.97 -0.79 -4.98
N ILE A 84 4.05 -0.04 -4.78
CA ILE A 84 4.07 1.41 -4.98
C ILE A 84 5.21 1.84 -5.89
N GLY A 85 4.98 2.92 -6.63
CA GLY A 85 5.99 3.81 -7.16
C GLY A 85 6.29 4.96 -6.19
N MET A 86 7.42 5.64 -6.42
CA MET A 86 7.85 6.79 -5.63
C MET A 86 8.35 7.88 -6.55
N SER A 87 8.07 9.14 -6.22
CA SER A 87 8.68 10.30 -6.86
C SER A 87 9.46 11.12 -5.84
N MET A 88 10.67 11.49 -6.23
CA MET A 88 11.60 12.28 -5.43
C MET A 88 11.66 13.70 -5.98
N HIS A 89 11.69 14.68 -5.08
CA HIS A 89 11.91 16.09 -5.42
C HIS A 89 13.05 16.64 -4.58
N TYR A 90 14.10 17.18 -5.22
CA TYR A 90 15.33 17.62 -4.55
C TYR A 90 15.94 16.57 -3.59
N GLY A 91 15.95 15.31 -4.01
CA GLY A 91 16.50 14.20 -3.21
C GLY A 91 15.63 13.77 -2.02
N LYS A 92 14.41 14.30 -1.87
CA LYS A 92 13.46 13.91 -0.83
C LYS A 92 12.25 13.20 -1.44
N LEU A 93 11.77 12.15 -0.77
CA LEU A 93 10.51 11.51 -1.15
C LEU A 93 9.39 12.53 -1.03
N LYS A 94 8.61 12.71 -2.10
CA LYS A 94 7.49 13.66 -2.11
C LYS A 94 6.16 13.00 -2.42
N LEU A 95 6.15 12.01 -3.34
CA LEU A 95 4.94 11.32 -3.75
C LEU A 95 5.09 9.81 -3.64
N ILE A 96 4.01 9.15 -3.25
CA ILE A 96 3.77 7.73 -3.38
C ILE A 96 2.71 7.54 -4.46
N ILE A 97 2.96 6.62 -5.38
CA ILE A 97 2.04 6.27 -6.46
C ILE A 97 1.64 4.83 -6.24
N LEU A 98 0.37 4.55 -6.03
CA LEU A 98 -0.10 3.17 -5.88
C LEU A 98 -0.08 2.47 -7.24
N ASN A 99 0.33 1.21 -7.27
CA ASN A 99 0.28 0.43 -8.51
C ASN A 99 -1.19 0.09 -8.82
N PRO A 100 -1.80 0.68 -9.87
CA PRO A 100 -3.21 0.49 -10.15
C PRO A 100 -3.54 -0.96 -10.47
N ALA A 101 -2.59 -1.78 -10.94
CA ALA A 101 -2.80 -3.21 -11.16
C ALA A 101 -3.03 -4.01 -9.87
N LEU A 102 -2.56 -3.49 -8.72
CA LEU A 102 -2.59 -4.18 -7.42
C LEU A 102 -3.56 -3.53 -6.43
N PHE A 103 -3.88 -2.26 -6.64
CA PHE A 103 -4.74 -1.45 -5.78
C PHE A 103 -6.08 -1.09 -6.44
N SER A 104 -6.42 -1.72 -7.57
CA SER A 104 -7.46 -1.32 -8.52
C SER A 104 -8.85 -1.06 -7.92
N ALA A 105 -9.01 0.10 -7.27
CA ALA A 105 -10.25 0.84 -7.22
C ALA A 105 -10.65 1.29 -8.64
N ALA A 106 -9.71 1.42 -9.57
CA ALA A 106 -9.96 1.75 -10.97
C ALA A 106 -10.68 0.64 -11.79
N THR A 107 -10.68 -0.63 -11.37
CA THR A 107 -11.61 -1.65 -11.92
C THR A 107 -12.99 -1.51 -11.31
N TRP A 108 -13.10 -1.27 -10.01
CA TRP A 108 -14.41 -1.13 -9.35
C TRP A 108 -15.14 0.17 -9.71
N ILE A 109 -14.42 1.28 -9.83
CA ILE A 109 -14.96 2.56 -10.28
C ILE A 109 -15.33 2.50 -11.77
N ARG A 110 -14.56 1.79 -12.62
CA ARG A 110 -14.98 1.52 -14.01
C ARG A 110 -16.19 0.61 -14.07
N ASP A 111 -16.27 -0.43 -13.25
CA ASP A 111 -17.43 -1.33 -13.22
C ASP A 111 -18.69 -0.61 -12.70
N ILE A 112 -18.56 0.24 -11.67
CA ILE A 112 -19.68 1.07 -11.16
C ILE A 112 -20.05 2.16 -12.18
N ALA A 113 -19.09 2.86 -12.78
CA ALA A 113 -19.36 3.86 -13.82
C ALA A 113 -19.96 3.22 -15.09
N ALA A 114 -19.55 2.02 -15.46
CA ALA A 114 -20.14 1.25 -16.55
C ALA A 114 -21.57 0.81 -16.23
N GLN A 115 -21.89 0.47 -14.97
CA GLN A 115 -23.27 0.20 -14.55
C GLN A 115 -24.16 1.46 -14.51
N LEU A 116 -23.59 2.63 -14.18
CA LEU A 116 -24.33 3.90 -14.14
C LEU A 116 -24.61 4.51 -15.53
N CYS A 117 -23.84 4.15 -16.57
CA CYS A 117 -24.02 4.65 -17.94
C CYS A 117 -24.99 3.83 -18.80
N VAL A 118 -25.63 2.79 -18.25
CA VAL A 118 -26.59 1.92 -18.97
C VAL A 118 -28.03 2.09 -18.42
N ALA A 119 -28.27 3.07 -17.54
CA ALA A 119 -29.60 3.43 -17.04
C ALA A 119 -30.21 4.62 -17.78
#